data_AF-A0A603VFJ7-F1
#
_entry.id   AF-A0A603VFJ7-F1
#
_cell.length_a   1.000
_cell.length_b   1.000
_cell.length_c   1.000
_cell.angle_alpha   90.00
_cell.angle_beta   90.00
_cell.angle_gamma   90.00
#
_symmetry.space_group_name_H-M   'P 1'
#
loop_
_entity.id
_entity.type
_entity.pdbx_description
1 polymer ?
#
loop_
_entity_poly.entity_id
_entity_poly.type
_entity_poly.pdbx_seq_one_letter_code
_entity_poly.pdbx_strand_id
1 'polypeptide(L)'
;MNSYEWEWLLNKDDTLYFFPVGHSVEGNYKIHFELSGSCNLRVSDAELHGKPVLLFEYFDEDDDRPAIIEILETTTTTVEAMIAHLNSIDSIYHEPIYKAVYEWAVKFFYR
;
A
#
# COMPACT_ATOMS: atom_id res chain seq x y z
N MET A 1 -3.96 5.57 33.54
CA MET A 1 -3.46 4.69 32.47
C MET A 1 -4.63 4.27 31.61
N ASN A 2 -4.90 5.07 30.59
CA ASN A 2 -5.97 4.83 29.61
C ASN A 2 -5.50 3.75 28.63
N SER A 3 -6.43 3.02 28.02
CA SER A 3 -6.17 2.03 26.95
C SER A 3 -5.25 2.57 25.84
N TYR A 4 -5.29 3.88 25.58
CA TYR A 4 -4.43 4.60 24.64
C TYR A 4 -2.91 4.52 24.94
N GLU A 5 -2.50 4.33 26.20
CA GLU A 5 -1.05 4.21 26.52
C GLU A 5 -0.47 2.84 26.15
N TRP A 6 -1.32 1.81 25.96
CA TRP A 6 -0.87 0.49 25.51
C TRP A 6 -0.73 0.39 23.99
N GLU A 7 -1.57 1.09 23.22
CA GLU A 7 -1.45 1.15 21.75
C GLU A 7 -0.12 1.78 21.32
N TRP A 8 0.40 2.75 22.08
CA TRP A 8 1.69 3.39 21.82
C TRP A 8 2.90 2.52 22.19
N LEU A 9 2.71 1.46 22.99
CA LEU A 9 3.79 0.56 23.43
C LEU A 9 3.89 -0.73 22.60
N LEU A 10 2.95 -0.99 21.70
CA LEU A 10 2.89 -2.25 20.93
C LEU A 10 3.51 -2.19 19.53
N ASN A 11 3.86 -1.01 19.00
CA ASN A 11 4.69 -0.90 17.80
C ASN A 11 5.75 0.18 18.00
N LYS A 12 6.99 -0.24 18.29
CA LYS A 12 8.17 0.63 18.15
C LYS A 12 8.66 0.70 16.71
N ASP A 13 8.02 -0.04 15.82
CA ASP A 13 8.39 -0.13 14.43
C ASP A 13 7.21 0.38 13.59
N ASP A 14 7.17 1.70 13.43
CA ASP A 14 6.16 2.38 12.63
C ASP A 14 6.23 1.94 11.15
N THR A 15 7.29 1.22 10.73
CA THR A 15 7.33 0.65 9.39
C THR A 15 6.27 -0.42 9.21
N LEU A 16 5.90 -1.18 10.25
CA LEU A 16 4.85 -2.22 10.17
C LEU A 16 3.49 -1.66 9.74
N TYR A 17 3.24 -0.36 9.93
CA TYR A 17 2.07 0.33 9.39
C TYR A 17 2.04 0.37 7.87
N PHE A 18 3.12 0.02 7.17
CA PHE A 18 3.16 -0.08 5.71
C PHE A 18 3.03 -1.51 5.20
N PHE A 19 3.03 -2.53 6.07
CA PHE A 19 2.92 -3.92 5.63
C PHE A 19 1.46 -4.27 5.37
N PRO A 20 1.07 -4.65 4.13
CA PRO A 20 -0.31 -5.00 3.85
C PRO A 20 -0.79 -6.21 4.64
N VAL A 21 -1.97 -6.10 5.24
CA VAL A 21 -2.69 -7.20 5.91
C VAL A 21 -3.81 -7.76 5.04
N GLY A 22 -4.24 -7.01 4.04
CA GLY A 22 -5.32 -7.33 3.12
C GLY A 22 -5.24 -6.48 1.86
N HIS A 23 -6.06 -6.82 0.87
CA HIS A 23 -6.26 -5.95 -0.29
C HIS A 23 -7.66 -6.13 -0.88
N SER A 24 -8.11 -5.11 -1.59
CA SER A 24 -9.28 -5.14 -2.45
C SER A 24 -8.95 -4.53 -3.81
N VAL A 25 -9.58 -5.05 -4.87
CA VAL A 25 -9.37 -4.56 -6.24
C VAL A 25 -10.42 -3.48 -6.53
N GLU A 26 -9.97 -2.24 -6.71
CA GLU A 26 -10.81 -1.06 -7.00
C GLU A 26 -10.89 -0.80 -8.52
N GLY A 27 -11.06 -1.86 -9.31
CA GLY A 27 -11.06 -1.84 -10.77
C GLY A 27 -9.75 -2.35 -11.38
N ASN A 28 -9.62 -2.24 -12.71
CA ASN A 28 -8.56 -2.94 -13.46
C ASN A 28 -7.16 -2.33 -13.29
N TYR A 29 -7.08 -1.11 -12.77
CA TYR A 29 -5.84 -0.31 -12.71
C TYR A 29 -5.57 0.24 -11.31
N LYS A 30 -6.29 -0.27 -10.29
CA LYS A 30 -6.19 0.20 -8.91
C LYS A 30 -6.38 -0.95 -7.93
N ILE A 31 -5.44 -1.06 -6.98
CA ILE A 31 -5.56 -1.94 -5.82
C ILE A 31 -5.51 -1.07 -4.57
N HIS A 32 -6.39 -1.36 -3.62
CA HIS A 32 -6.33 -0.86 -2.25
C HIS A 32 -5.73 -1.94 -1.37
N PHE A 33 -4.62 -1.64 -0.72
CA PHE A 33 -4.00 -2.45 0.33
C PHE A 33 -4.42 -1.92 1.71
N GLU A 34 -5.02 -2.81 2.49
CA GLU A 34 -5.32 -2.58 3.90
C GLU A 34 -4.02 -2.73 4.69
N LEU A 35 -3.71 -1.76 5.55
CA LEU A 35 -2.52 -1.79 6.38
C LEU A 35 -2.89 -2.06 7.84
N SER A 36 -1.90 -2.28 8.69
CA SER A 36 -2.16 -2.34 10.12
C SER A 36 -2.51 -0.94 10.66
N GLY A 37 -3.45 -0.85 11.60
CA GLY A 37 -3.94 0.42 12.15
C GLY A 37 -5.00 1.09 11.27
N SER A 38 -5.21 2.40 11.45
CA SER A 38 -6.24 3.19 10.73
C SER A 38 -5.68 3.86 9.47
N CYS A 39 -4.81 3.17 8.74
CA CYS A 39 -4.14 3.69 7.55
C CYS A 39 -4.26 2.70 6.39
N ASN A 40 -4.16 3.22 5.17
CA ASN A 40 -4.36 2.48 3.94
C ASN A 40 -3.41 2.93 2.84
N LEU A 41 -3.20 2.06 1.85
CA LEU A 41 -2.40 2.37 0.66
C LEU A 41 -3.18 2.04 -0.60
N ARG A 42 -3.38 3.02 -1.48
CA ARG A 42 -3.89 2.78 -2.84
C ARG A 42 -2.72 2.83 -3.81
N VAL A 43 -2.66 1.85 -4.69
CA VAL A 43 -1.69 1.76 -5.78
C VAL A 43 -2.46 1.75 -7.08
N SER A 44 -2.15 2.70 -7.97
CA SER A 44 -2.80 2.79 -9.28
C SER A 44 -1.80 2.98 -10.41
N ASP A 45 -2.11 2.43 -11.59
CA ASP A 45 -1.39 2.76 -12.81
C ASP A 45 -1.66 4.23 -13.17
N ALA A 46 -0.61 4.96 -13.50
CA ALA A 46 -0.67 6.35 -13.93
C ALA A 46 0.35 6.64 -15.04
N GLU A 47 0.26 7.82 -15.64
CA GLU A 47 1.22 8.29 -16.62
C GLU A 47 1.80 9.64 -16.18
N LEU A 48 3.13 9.74 -16.16
CA LEU A 48 3.86 10.97 -15.89
C LEU A 48 4.76 11.30 -17.09
N HIS A 49 4.45 12.40 -17.77
CA HIS A 49 5.19 12.87 -18.96
C HIS A 49 5.35 11.80 -20.06
N GLY A 50 4.30 11.02 -20.34
CA GLY A 50 4.32 9.96 -21.35
C GLY A 50 5.02 8.68 -20.90
N LYS A 51 5.36 8.54 -19.61
CA LYS A 51 5.95 7.32 -19.04
C LYS A 51 4.98 6.66 -18.07
N PRO A 52 4.83 5.33 -18.12
CA PRO A 52 4.05 4.61 -17.12
C PRO A 52 4.72 4.72 -15.75
N VAL A 53 3.91 4.95 -14.72
CA VAL A 53 4.34 5.02 -13.33
C VAL A 53 3.27 4.36 -12.45
N LEU A 54 3.64 3.98 -11.23
CA LEU A 54 2.69 3.62 -10.19
C LEU A 54 2.52 4.81 -9.24
N LEU A 55 1.27 5.22 -9.03
CA LEU A 55 0.90 6.23 -8.06
C LEU A 55 0.58 5.54 -6.72
N PHE A 56 1.26 5.97 -5.66
CA PHE A 56 1.03 5.51 -4.29
C PHE A 56 0.33 6.60 -3.50
N GLU A 57 -0.84 6.29 -2.95
CA GLU A 57 -1.61 7.18 -2.10
C GLU A 57 -1.69 6.56 -0.69
N TYR A 58 -1.07 7.20 0.29
CA TYR A 58 -1.16 6.83 1.71
C TYR A 58 -2.17 7.73 2.42
N PHE A 59 -3.24 7.14 2.96
CA PHE A 59 -4.38 7.86 3.53
C PHE A 59 -4.91 7.13 4.77
N ASP A 60 -5.64 7.84 5.62
CA ASP A 60 -6.29 7.22 6.78
C ASP A 60 -7.58 6.49 6.40
N GLU A 61 -8.09 5.63 7.28
CA GLU A 61 -9.30 4.83 7.07
C GLU A 61 -10.55 5.68 6.78
N ASP A 62 -10.63 6.86 7.39
CA ASP A 62 -11.78 7.75 7.27
C ASP A 62 -11.69 8.75 6.11
N ASP A 63 -10.54 8.79 5.40
CA ASP A 63 -10.21 9.71 4.29
C ASP A 63 -10.51 11.19 4.65
N ASP A 64 -10.30 11.54 5.92
CA ASP A 64 -10.61 12.87 6.47
C ASP A 64 -9.42 13.83 6.38
N ARG A 65 -8.22 13.28 6.11
CA ARG A 65 -7.00 14.04 5.81
C ARG A 65 -6.58 13.85 4.36
N PRO A 66 -5.94 14.87 3.75
CA PRO A 66 -5.36 14.71 2.44
C PRO A 66 -4.35 13.55 2.41
N ALA A 67 -4.52 12.66 1.42
CA ALA A 67 -3.57 11.59 1.16
C ALA A 67 -2.16 12.14 0.87
N ILE A 68 -1.14 11.44 1.35
CA ILE A 68 0.25 11.66 0.95
C ILE A 68 0.51 10.85 -0.30
N ILE A 69 1.00 11.52 -1.35
CA ILE A 69 1.16 10.92 -2.67
C ILE A 69 2.64 10.82 -3.03
N GLU A 70 3.06 9.64 -3.48
CA GLU A 70 4.41 9.38 -4.01
C GLU A 70 4.33 8.59 -5.32
N ILE A 71 5.37 8.68 -6.14
CA ILE A 71 5.40 8.11 -7.50
C ILE A 71 6.55 7.13 -7.62
N LEU A 72 6.25 5.91 -8.07
CA LEU A 72 7.24 4.92 -8.46
C LEU A 72 7.36 4.90 -9.99
N GLU A 73 8.50 5.35 -10.52
CA GLU A 73 8.84 5.10 -11.91
C GLU A 73 9.13 3.60 -12.11
N THR A 74 8.35 2.94 -12.95
CA THR A 74 8.52 1.52 -13.28
C THR A 74 8.27 1.29 -14.77
N THR A 75 9.04 0.37 -15.36
CA THR A 75 8.91 0.00 -16.78
C THR A 75 8.39 -1.42 -16.98
N THR A 76 8.23 -2.19 -15.90
CA THR A 76 7.95 -3.64 -15.98
C THR A 76 6.77 -4.11 -15.14
N THR A 77 6.25 -3.28 -14.24
CA THR A 77 5.20 -3.67 -13.30
C THR A 77 3.99 -2.75 -13.47
N THR A 78 2.83 -3.33 -13.74
CA THR A 78 1.54 -2.62 -13.78
C THR A 78 0.62 -3.18 -12.68
N VAL A 79 -0.34 -2.36 -12.24
CA VAL A 79 -1.38 -2.80 -11.31
C VAL A 79 -2.22 -3.92 -11.92
N GLU A 80 -2.52 -3.84 -13.21
CA GLU A 80 -3.22 -4.91 -13.92
C GLU A 80 -2.48 -6.26 -13.80
N ALA A 81 -1.16 -6.28 -13.98
CA ALA A 81 -0.35 -7.49 -13.82
C ALA A 81 -0.32 -7.98 -12.37
N MET A 82 -0.29 -7.07 -11.40
CA MET A 82 -0.39 -7.41 -9.98
C MET A 82 -1.74 -8.05 -9.64
N ILE A 83 -2.85 -7.48 -10.11
CA ILE A 83 -4.21 -8.02 -9.94
C ILE A 83 -4.30 -9.42 -10.53
N ALA A 84 -3.83 -9.59 -11.77
CA ALA A 84 -3.84 -10.88 -12.45
C ALA A 84 -3.06 -11.94 -11.66
N HIS A 85 -1.91 -11.56 -11.09
CA HIS A 85 -1.13 -12.45 -10.25
C HIS A 85 -1.86 -12.81 -8.94
N LEU A 86 -2.37 -11.83 -8.20
CA LEU A 86 -3.09 -12.02 -6.94
C LEU A 86 -4.32 -12.93 -7.12
N ASN A 87 -5.07 -12.73 -8.20
CA ASN A 87 -6.24 -13.55 -8.53
C ASN A 87 -5.89 -14.97 -8.99
N SER A 88 -4.63 -15.22 -9.41
CA SER A 88 -4.19 -16.52 -9.92
C SER A 88 -3.64 -17.47 -8.85
N ILE A 89 -3.42 -16.98 -7.62
CA ILE A 89 -2.79 -17.72 -6.53
C ILE A 89 -3.63 -17.64 -5.25
N ASP A 90 -3.51 -18.65 -4.38
CA ASP A 90 -4.17 -18.63 -3.08
C ASP A 90 -3.64 -17.48 -2.20
N SER A 91 -4.51 -16.96 -1.32
CA SER A 91 -4.18 -15.82 -0.46
C SER A 91 -3.00 -16.05 0.48
N ILE A 92 -2.70 -17.30 0.82
CA ILE A 92 -1.51 -17.67 1.61
C ILE A 92 -0.19 -17.39 0.87
N TYR A 93 -0.22 -17.14 -0.44
CA TYR A 93 0.93 -16.86 -1.28
C TYR A 93 0.98 -15.40 -1.76
N HIS A 94 0.15 -14.50 -1.22
CA HIS A 94 0.17 -13.07 -1.59
C HIS A 94 1.37 -12.31 -1.02
N GLU A 95 2.10 -12.91 -0.07
CA GLU A 95 3.25 -12.32 0.62
C GLU A 95 4.29 -11.64 -0.29
N PRO A 96 4.70 -12.17 -1.46
CA PRO A 96 5.68 -11.51 -2.31
C PRO A 96 5.23 -10.13 -2.83
N ILE A 97 3.95 -9.98 -3.19
CA ILE A 97 3.40 -8.69 -3.62
C ILE A 97 3.30 -7.75 -2.41
N TYR A 98 2.81 -8.24 -1.28
CA TYR A 98 2.69 -7.43 -0.06
C TYR A 98 4.06 -6.91 0.40
N LYS A 99 5.09 -7.74 0.32
CA LYS A 99 6.47 -7.36 0.62
C LYS A 99 7.01 -6.30 -0.33
N ALA A 100 6.78 -6.43 -1.64
CA ALA A 100 7.22 -5.42 -2.60
C ALA A 100 6.55 -4.06 -2.33
N VAL A 101 5.23 -4.07 -2.09
CA VAL A 101 4.44 -2.89 -1.74
C VAL A 101 4.94 -2.25 -0.44
N TYR A 102 5.20 -3.06 0.58
CA TYR A 102 5.79 -2.63 1.84
C TYR A 102 7.14 -1.95 1.65
N GLU A 103 8.07 -2.58 0.91
CA GLU A 103 9.42 -2.03 0.69
C GLU A 103 9.36 -0.67 -0.05
N TRP A 104 8.44 -0.52 -1.02
CA TRP A 104 8.21 0.75 -1.70
C TRP A 104 7.60 1.79 -0.76
N ALA A 105 6.58 1.43 0.01
CA ALA A 105 5.91 2.32 0.95
C ALA A 105 6.86 2.83 2.05
N VAL A 106 7.69 1.96 2.63
CA VAL A 106 8.73 2.36 3.59
C VAL A 106 9.69 3.35 2.93
N LYS A 107 10.16 3.08 1.71
CA LYS A 107 11.06 4.00 1.00
C LYS A 107 10.44 5.37 0.76
N PHE A 108 9.13 5.43 0.54
CA PHE A 108 8.40 6.67 0.22
C PHE A 108 8.02 7.48 1.45
N PHE A 109 7.48 6.81 2.47
CA PHE A 109 6.75 7.47 3.56
C PHE A 109 7.47 7.40 4.91
N TYR A 110 8.45 6.51 5.08
CA TYR A 110 9.26 6.45 6.30
C TYR A 110 10.45 7.41 6.20
N ARG A 111 10.50 8.43 7.06
CA ARG A 111 11.56 9.45 7.09
C ARG A 111 12.12 9.68 8.49
#